data_AF-A0A1I4I8D0-F1
#
_entry.id   AF-A0A1I4I8D0-F1
#
_cell.length_a   1.000
_cell.length_b   1.000
_cell.length_c   1.000
_cell.angle_alpha   90.00
_cell.angle_beta   90.00
_cell.angle_gamma   90.00
#
_symmetry.space_group_name_H-M   'P 1'
#
loop_
_entity.id
_entity.type
_entity.pdbx_description
1 polymer ?
#
loop_
_entity_poly.entity_id
_entity_poly.type
_entity_poly.pdbx_seq_one_letter_code
_entity_poly.pdbx_strand_id
1 'polypeptide(L)'
;DAAELTDAIEDTVFNGSYYYGIHVDSQLISPDNSEEFLPGGDSRLEAFLTGIKNNSMNDEGTSNPRYEVDSPPSDFNFDTMLPGRVFTMAGEQYLYLEDMGNGNHMIIRHAGIPNTMPPQQDQVFAEWFNGLDAAVGAMVQPVDIPAPVPAVQHAFIIWRTDVPDELLWETHTLGWLPANLADFPAVAGDVTSVNPSGTPQAFALSLADVVRLTTPEGPFTNLGTRTAKGFGEAHGAGWWWLRTPGVSSYSSWNVQGGLLTGGSPVNAADHPSNLRPAIIIHQ
;
A
#
# COMPACT_ATOMS: atom_id res chain seq x y z
N ASP A 1 -22.86 16.65 -24.39
CA ASP A 1 -23.93 17.45 -25.01
C ASP A 1 -23.26 18.68 -25.61
N ALA A 2 -23.24 18.80 -26.94
CA ALA A 2 -22.56 19.91 -27.60
C ALA A 2 -23.51 21.12 -27.65
N ALA A 3 -23.05 22.30 -27.23
CA ALA A 3 -23.83 23.52 -27.36
C ALA A 3 -23.98 23.89 -28.85
N GLU A 4 -25.17 23.70 -29.42
CA GLU A 4 -25.52 24.21 -30.74
C GLU A 4 -25.82 25.72 -30.67
N LEU A 5 -25.20 26.47 -31.58
CA LEU A 5 -25.57 27.85 -31.84
C LEU A 5 -26.97 27.84 -32.49
N THR A 6 -27.93 28.46 -31.82
CA THR A 6 -29.29 28.61 -32.36
C THR A 6 -29.35 29.76 -33.36
N ASP A 7 -30.22 29.64 -34.35
CA ASP A 7 -30.46 30.64 -35.42
C ASP A 7 -30.81 32.05 -34.88
N ALA A 8 -31.13 32.18 -33.58
CA ALA A 8 -31.38 33.45 -32.91
C ALA A 8 -30.19 34.42 -32.87
N ILE A 9 -28.96 33.95 -33.16
CA ILE A 9 -27.75 34.79 -33.20
C ILE A 9 -27.54 35.45 -34.56
N GLU A 10 -28.09 34.92 -35.66
CA GLU A 10 -27.92 35.50 -37.00
C GLU A 10 -28.55 36.90 -37.14
N ASP A 11 -29.60 37.20 -36.37
CA ASP A 11 -30.35 38.46 -36.49
C ASP A 11 -29.85 39.60 -35.59
N THR A 12 -28.87 39.37 -34.71
CA THR A 12 -28.43 40.38 -33.72
C THR A 12 -26.97 40.84 -33.82
N VAL A 13 -26.15 40.27 -34.70
CA VAL A 13 -24.70 40.49 -34.64
C VAL A 13 -24.17 41.29 -35.83
N PHE A 14 -23.80 42.54 -35.53
CA PHE A 14 -23.12 43.47 -36.41
C PHE A 14 -21.79 42.94 -36.97
N ASN A 15 -21.51 43.37 -38.20
CA ASN A 15 -20.27 43.16 -38.93
C ASN A 15 -19.06 43.68 -38.13
N GLY A 16 -18.19 42.79 -37.64
CA GLY A 16 -16.92 43.16 -36.99
C GLY A 16 -16.51 42.40 -35.72
N SER A 17 -17.32 41.47 -35.21
CA SER A 17 -17.02 40.73 -33.99
C SER A 17 -16.48 39.33 -34.29
N TYR A 18 -15.24 39.03 -33.87
CA TYR A 18 -14.68 37.68 -33.91
C TYR A 18 -15.21 36.88 -32.71
N TYR A 19 -15.90 35.77 -32.97
CA TYR A 19 -16.28 34.81 -31.93
C TYR A 19 -15.34 33.60 -31.98
N TYR A 20 -14.74 33.26 -30.85
CA TYR A 20 -14.05 31.98 -30.66
C TYR A 20 -15.02 31.05 -29.94
N GLY A 21 -15.53 30.05 -30.65
CA GLY A 21 -16.17 28.91 -30.00
C GLY A 21 -15.08 28.01 -29.42
N ILE A 22 -14.90 28.03 -28.10
CA ILE A 22 -14.03 27.06 -27.44
C ILE A 22 -14.87 25.81 -27.18
N HIS A 23 -14.68 24.79 -28.01
CA HIS A 23 -15.17 23.46 -27.71
C HIS A 23 -14.22 22.83 -26.68
N VAL A 24 -14.70 22.66 -25.46
CA VAL A 24 -13.98 21.92 -24.42
C VAL A 24 -14.63 20.55 -24.34
N ASP A 25 -13.96 19.53 -24.86
CA ASP A 25 -14.34 18.15 -24.62
C ASP A 25 -13.81 17.75 -23.23
N SER A 26 -14.70 17.32 -22.34
CA SER A 26 -14.35 16.87 -21.00
C SER A 26 -14.39 15.35 -20.98
N GLN A 27 -13.22 14.72 -21.05
CA GLN A 27 -13.09 13.28 -20.94
C GLN A 27 -12.66 12.89 -19.53
N LEU A 28 -13.23 11.80 -19.00
CA LEU A 28 -12.80 11.24 -17.73
C LEU A 28 -11.45 10.55 -17.96
N ILE A 29 -10.39 11.06 -17.35
CA ILE A 29 -9.03 10.52 -17.53
C ILE A 29 -8.80 9.46 -16.44
N SER A 30 -8.55 8.22 -16.85
CA SER A 30 -8.03 7.21 -15.93
C SER A 30 -6.57 7.54 -15.58
N PRO A 31 -6.16 7.44 -14.29
CA PRO A 31 -4.76 7.56 -13.89
C PRO A 31 -3.81 6.68 -14.71
N ASP A 32 -4.29 5.53 -15.20
CA ASP A 32 -3.51 4.55 -15.95
C ASP A 32 -3.13 5.01 -17.38
N ASN A 33 -3.91 5.91 -17.99
CA ASN A 33 -3.69 6.42 -19.35
C ASN A 33 -3.13 7.86 -19.37
N SER A 34 -2.68 8.34 -18.22
CA SER A 34 -2.24 9.73 -18.04
C SER A 34 -0.96 10.10 -18.80
N GLU A 35 -0.17 9.12 -19.22
CA GLU A 35 1.07 9.32 -19.98
C GLU A 35 0.83 9.82 -21.41
N GLU A 36 -0.36 9.56 -21.96
CA GLU A 36 -0.75 10.03 -23.29
C GLU A 36 -0.91 11.56 -23.35
N PHE A 37 -0.99 12.23 -22.20
CA PHE A 37 -1.20 13.68 -22.06
C PHE A 37 0.06 14.46 -21.64
N LEU A 38 1.17 13.76 -21.41
CA LEU A 38 2.45 14.38 -21.07
C LEU A 38 3.15 15.05 -22.28
N PRO A 39 3.10 14.52 -23.52
CA PRO A 39 3.75 15.14 -24.66
C PRO A 39 3.15 16.52 -24.98
N GLY A 40 3.91 17.60 -24.74
CA GLY A 40 3.48 18.98 -24.97
C GLY A 40 2.68 19.61 -23.84
N GLY A 41 2.48 18.89 -22.73
CA GLY A 41 1.83 19.38 -21.52
C GLY A 41 2.73 20.26 -20.63
N ASP A 42 2.12 21.01 -19.73
CA ASP A 42 2.82 21.82 -18.72
C ASP A 42 3.51 20.90 -17.68
N SER A 43 4.71 21.25 -17.21
CA SER A 43 5.44 20.44 -16.21
C SER A 43 4.68 20.28 -14.88
N ARG A 44 3.70 21.14 -14.60
CA ARG A 44 2.77 21.01 -13.47
C ARG A 44 1.79 19.86 -13.64
N LEU A 45 1.46 19.47 -14.88
CA LEU A 45 0.59 18.33 -15.18
C LEU A 45 1.28 17.01 -14.83
N GLU A 46 2.56 16.86 -15.18
CA GLU A 46 3.36 15.68 -14.80
C GLU A 46 3.41 15.53 -13.27
N ALA A 47 3.71 16.60 -12.55
CA ALA A 47 3.71 16.60 -11.08
C ALA A 47 2.34 16.26 -10.47
N PHE A 48 1.25 16.73 -11.08
CA PHE A 48 -0.12 16.45 -10.64
C PHE A 48 -0.49 14.98 -10.86
N LEU A 49 -0.19 14.42 -12.04
CA LEU A 49 -0.47 13.02 -12.37
C LEU A 49 0.36 12.05 -11.52
N THR A 50 1.65 12.35 -11.31
CA THR A 50 2.50 11.60 -10.37
C THR A 50 1.97 11.69 -8.95
N GLY A 51 1.43 12.84 -8.55
CA GLY A 51 0.82 13.03 -7.25
C GLY A 51 -0.46 12.20 -7.05
N ILE A 52 -1.33 12.14 -8.07
CA ILE A 52 -2.50 11.27 -8.08
C ILE A 52 -2.09 9.79 -8.02
N LYS A 53 -1.14 9.36 -8.87
CA LYS A 53 -0.68 7.96 -8.92
C LYS A 53 -0.11 7.45 -7.60
N ASN A 54 0.53 8.33 -6.83
CA ASN A 54 1.16 7.96 -5.56
C ASN A 54 0.30 8.27 -4.33
N ASN A 55 -0.99 8.59 -4.53
CA ASN A 55 -1.90 9.02 -3.46
C ASN A 55 -1.34 10.17 -2.61
N SER A 56 -0.55 11.04 -3.25
CA SER A 56 0.14 12.17 -2.63
C SER A 56 -0.59 13.50 -2.87
N MET A 57 -1.85 13.46 -3.27
CA MET A 57 -2.74 14.61 -3.38
C MET A 57 -4.05 14.25 -2.67
N ASN A 58 -4.43 15.01 -1.66
CA ASN A 58 -5.73 14.95 -1.01
C ASN A 58 -6.53 16.22 -1.36
N ASP A 59 -7.83 16.22 -1.07
CA ASP A 59 -8.74 17.33 -1.40
C ASP A 59 -8.33 18.66 -0.77
N GLU A 60 -7.57 18.62 0.34
CA GLU A 60 -7.05 19.80 1.04
C GLU A 60 -5.66 20.26 0.55
N GLY A 61 -5.01 19.47 -0.31
CA GLY A 61 -3.59 19.62 -0.63
C GLY A 61 -2.69 19.12 0.50
N THR A 62 -1.64 18.37 0.15
CA THR A 62 -0.65 17.89 1.13
C THR A 62 0.66 18.64 0.98
N SER A 63 1.25 19.06 2.10
CA SER A 63 2.59 19.67 2.15
C SER A 63 3.70 18.63 2.22
N ASN A 64 3.35 17.34 2.33
CA ASN A 64 4.31 16.27 2.45
C ASN A 64 5.23 16.19 1.20
N PRO A 65 6.53 15.93 1.39
CA PRO A 65 7.48 15.75 0.29
C PRO A 65 7.02 14.75 -0.77
N ARG A 66 7.48 14.96 -2.00
CA ARG A 66 7.29 13.99 -3.10
C ARG A 66 8.02 12.70 -2.78
N TYR A 67 7.53 11.57 -3.28
CA TYR A 67 8.04 10.26 -2.89
C TYR A 67 9.49 9.99 -3.36
N GLU A 68 9.95 10.66 -4.41
CA GLU A 68 11.32 10.54 -4.94
C GLU A 68 12.33 11.37 -4.15
N VAL A 69 11.86 12.26 -3.28
CA VAL A 69 12.70 13.12 -2.46
C VAL A 69 12.89 12.46 -1.11
N ASP A 70 14.14 12.13 -0.80
CA ASP A 70 14.52 11.72 0.54
C ASP A 70 14.51 12.94 1.47
N SER A 71 13.61 12.91 2.44
CA SER A 71 13.37 14.01 3.37
C SER A 71 13.53 13.56 4.83
N PRO A 72 13.93 14.46 5.75
CA PRO A 72 13.96 14.17 7.17
C PRO A 72 12.53 13.93 7.72
N PRO A 73 12.38 13.19 8.84
CA PRO A 73 11.07 12.91 9.42
C PRO A 73 10.25 14.17 9.75
N SER A 74 10.92 15.28 10.09
CA SER A 74 10.29 16.56 10.41
C SER A 74 9.53 17.21 9.26
N ASP A 75 9.80 16.82 8.02
CA ASP A 75 9.16 17.39 6.84
C ASP A 75 7.81 16.70 6.53
N PHE A 76 7.55 15.55 7.15
CA PHE A 76 6.31 14.81 6.96
C PHE A 76 5.26 15.23 8.01
N ASN A 77 4.01 15.33 7.56
CA ASN A 77 2.81 15.43 8.36
C ASN A 77 1.95 14.18 8.06
N PHE A 78 2.03 13.19 8.94
CA PHE A 78 1.39 11.90 8.78
C PHE A 78 -0.14 11.97 8.94
N ASP A 79 -0.68 12.94 9.68
CA ASP A 79 -2.13 13.15 9.84
C ASP A 79 -2.83 13.47 8.51
N THR A 80 -2.09 14.02 7.55
CA THR A 80 -2.62 14.35 6.21
C THR A 80 -2.29 13.28 5.16
N MET A 81 -1.62 12.20 5.55
CA MET A 81 -1.14 11.18 4.64
C MET A 81 -2.24 10.18 4.32
N LEU A 82 -2.47 9.93 3.03
CA LEU A 82 -3.46 8.96 2.59
C LEU A 82 -2.88 7.53 2.61
N PRO A 83 -3.63 6.52 3.06
CA PRO A 83 -3.28 5.11 2.92
C PRO A 83 -2.81 4.75 1.52
N GLY A 84 -1.76 3.94 1.42
CA GLY A 84 -1.19 3.52 0.13
C GLY A 84 -0.20 4.51 -0.47
N ARG A 85 0.02 5.67 0.15
CA ARG A 85 1.07 6.60 -0.30
C ARG A 85 2.46 6.02 -0.09
N VAL A 86 3.28 6.10 -1.14
CA VAL A 86 4.72 5.84 -1.06
C VAL A 86 5.46 7.13 -0.71
N PHE A 87 6.47 7.05 0.15
CA PHE A 87 7.32 8.19 0.51
C PHE A 87 8.73 7.73 0.91
N THR A 88 9.71 8.62 0.81
CA THR A 88 11.11 8.34 1.19
C THR A 88 11.48 9.21 2.38
N MET A 89 11.76 8.59 3.52
CA MET A 89 12.07 9.25 4.78
C MET A 89 13.37 8.70 5.35
N ALA A 90 14.35 9.59 5.55
CA ALA A 90 15.64 9.28 6.14
C ALA A 90 16.35 8.06 5.49
N GLY A 91 16.42 8.05 4.16
CA GLY A 91 17.12 7.04 3.37
C GLY A 91 16.35 5.73 3.14
N GLU A 92 15.15 5.57 3.72
CA GLU A 92 14.30 4.40 3.52
C GLU A 92 12.98 4.80 2.82
N GLN A 93 12.52 3.92 1.92
CA GLN A 93 11.23 4.11 1.25
C GLN A 93 10.16 3.27 1.93
N TYR A 94 9.05 3.92 2.28
CA TYR A 94 7.92 3.35 3.01
C TYR A 94 6.63 3.44 2.20
N LEU A 95 5.70 2.57 2.55
CA LEU A 95 4.29 2.65 2.21
C LEU A 95 3.52 3.02 3.49
N TYR A 96 2.75 4.09 3.44
CA TYR A 96 1.86 4.48 4.52
C TYR A 96 0.66 3.54 4.56
N LEU A 97 0.40 2.92 5.72
CA LEU A 97 -0.68 1.94 5.85
C LEU A 97 -1.95 2.58 6.40
N GLU A 98 -1.86 3.24 7.54
CA GLU A 98 -3.03 3.85 8.18
C GLU A 98 -2.64 4.83 9.29
N ASP A 99 -3.61 5.69 9.63
CA ASP A 99 -3.67 6.40 10.90
C ASP A 99 -4.29 5.46 11.95
N MET A 100 -3.53 5.15 13.00
CA MET A 100 -3.96 4.32 14.13
C MET A 100 -4.56 5.13 15.28
N GLY A 101 -4.69 6.45 15.11
CA GLY A 101 -5.18 7.39 16.09
C GLY A 101 -4.16 7.74 17.17
N ASN A 102 -4.44 8.81 17.91
CA ASN A 102 -3.56 9.36 18.95
C ASN A 102 -2.15 9.68 18.41
N GLY A 103 -2.05 10.18 17.17
CA GLY A 103 -0.78 10.49 16.50
C GLY A 103 0.06 9.27 16.17
N ASN A 104 -0.50 8.05 16.18
CA ASN A 104 0.21 6.83 15.82
C ASN A 104 -0.09 6.48 14.36
N HIS A 105 0.95 6.16 13.61
CA HIS A 105 0.82 5.84 12.19
C HIS A 105 1.54 4.55 11.87
N MET A 106 0.87 3.64 11.17
CA MET A 106 1.51 2.40 10.73
C MET A 106 2.12 2.60 9.34
N ILE A 107 3.39 2.23 9.21
CA ILE A 107 4.11 2.27 7.94
C ILE A 107 4.85 0.95 7.74
N ILE A 108 5.00 0.55 6.48
CA ILE A 108 5.74 -0.67 6.11
C ILE A 108 6.81 -0.31 5.09
N ARG A 109 7.96 -0.97 5.17
CA ARG A 109 9.00 -0.82 4.14
C ARG A 109 8.40 -1.10 2.76
N HIS A 110 8.63 -0.23 1.78
CA HIS A 110 7.98 -0.36 0.47
C HIS A 110 8.49 -1.59 -0.29
N ALA A 111 9.81 -1.79 -0.28
CA ALA A 111 10.44 -3.00 -0.79
C ALA A 111 10.56 -4.07 0.30
N GLY A 112 10.50 -5.33 -0.10
CA GLY A 112 10.89 -6.45 0.78
C GLY A 112 12.42 -6.49 0.98
N ILE A 113 12.87 -7.08 2.08
CA ILE A 113 14.27 -7.43 2.30
C ILE A 113 14.53 -8.76 1.56
N PRO A 114 15.37 -8.76 0.51
CA PRO A 114 15.49 -9.90 -0.39
C PRO A 114 16.21 -11.09 0.23
N ASN A 115 15.92 -12.29 -0.26
CA ASN A 115 16.58 -13.54 0.11
C ASN A 115 16.47 -13.85 1.61
N THR A 116 15.30 -13.60 2.19
CA THR A 116 15.03 -13.83 3.61
C THR A 116 13.82 -14.72 3.83
N MET A 117 13.85 -15.48 4.93
CA MET A 117 12.86 -16.52 5.26
C MET A 117 12.29 -16.32 6.68
N PRO A 118 11.10 -16.89 6.98
CA PRO A 118 10.46 -16.73 8.29
C PRO A 118 11.35 -17.11 9.50
N PRO A 119 12.18 -18.17 9.47
CA PRO A 119 13.08 -18.50 10.58
C PRO A 119 14.14 -17.41 10.88
N GLN A 120 14.38 -16.48 9.95
CA GLN A 120 15.34 -15.39 10.08
C GLN A 120 14.68 -14.08 10.53
N GLN A 121 13.36 -14.06 10.73
CA GLN A 121 12.58 -12.84 10.91
C GLN A 121 13.11 -11.95 12.04
N ASP A 122 13.32 -12.52 13.22
CA ASP A 122 13.76 -11.76 14.39
C ASP A 122 15.12 -11.09 14.16
N GLN A 123 16.07 -11.80 13.56
CA GLN A 123 17.40 -11.27 13.26
C GLN A 123 17.31 -10.16 12.19
N VAL A 124 16.64 -10.42 11.08
CA VAL A 124 16.55 -9.48 9.95
C VAL A 124 15.82 -8.19 10.37
N PHE A 125 14.76 -8.30 11.16
CA PHE A 125 14.03 -7.14 11.66
C PHE A 125 14.82 -6.36 12.70
N ALA A 126 15.55 -7.04 13.59
CA ALA A 126 16.44 -6.35 14.53
C ALA A 126 17.57 -5.62 13.81
N GLU A 127 18.19 -6.23 12.79
CA GLU A 127 19.25 -5.59 11.99
C GLU A 127 18.73 -4.37 11.23
N TRP A 128 17.57 -4.49 10.56
CA TRP A 128 16.94 -3.36 9.87
C TRP A 128 16.54 -2.25 10.85
N PHE A 129 15.91 -2.59 11.97
CA PHE A 129 15.47 -1.63 12.99
C PHE A 129 16.66 -0.86 13.59
N ASN A 130 17.76 -1.55 13.90
CA ASN A 130 18.99 -0.91 14.41
C ASN A 130 19.72 -0.06 13.37
N GLY A 131 19.42 -0.25 12.08
CA GLY A 131 19.95 0.55 10.98
C GLY A 131 19.14 1.80 10.66
N LEU A 132 17.97 1.99 11.28
CA LEU A 132 17.15 3.18 11.07
C LEU A 132 17.88 4.45 11.51
N ASP A 133 17.58 5.55 10.83
CA ASP A 133 17.98 6.88 11.31
C ASP A 133 17.49 7.11 12.74
N ALA A 134 18.31 7.77 13.55
CA ALA A 134 18.05 7.94 14.97
C ALA A 134 16.73 8.69 15.25
N ALA A 135 16.35 9.66 14.40
CA ALA A 135 15.09 10.37 14.54
C ALA A 135 13.90 9.47 14.24
N VAL A 136 14.01 8.61 13.21
CA VAL A 136 12.96 7.61 12.90
C VAL A 136 12.84 6.60 14.03
N GLY A 137 13.97 6.03 14.49
CA GLY A 137 14.00 5.07 15.60
C GLY A 137 13.39 5.62 16.89
N ALA A 138 13.56 6.91 17.17
CA ALA A 138 12.98 7.58 18.32
C ALA A 138 11.45 7.76 18.24
N MET A 139 10.87 7.76 17.03
CA MET A 139 9.42 7.83 16.83
C MET A 139 8.73 6.47 17.01
N VAL A 140 9.48 5.36 16.89
CA VAL A 140 8.88 4.02 16.87
C VAL A 140 8.23 3.68 18.21
N GLN A 141 6.99 3.26 18.12
CA GLN A 141 6.18 2.85 19.26
C GLN A 141 6.37 1.37 19.59
N PRO A 142 6.28 1.01 20.88
CA PRO A 142 6.23 -0.37 21.29
C PRO A 142 4.95 -1.06 20.81
N VAL A 143 5.08 -2.31 20.40
CA VAL A 143 3.96 -3.15 19.93
C VAL A 143 3.89 -4.45 20.70
N ASP A 144 2.69 -5.03 20.77
CA ASP A 144 2.48 -6.38 21.30
C ASP A 144 2.39 -7.37 20.16
N ILE A 145 3.25 -8.38 20.17
CA ILE A 145 3.18 -9.51 19.24
C ILE A 145 2.82 -10.75 20.06
N PRO A 146 1.68 -11.41 19.78
CA PRO A 146 1.27 -12.58 20.53
C PRO A 146 2.33 -13.68 20.54
N ALA A 147 2.56 -14.28 21.72
CA ALA A 147 3.46 -15.41 21.90
C ALA A 147 2.73 -16.57 22.59
N PRO A 148 2.40 -17.68 21.89
CA PRO A 148 2.64 -17.93 20.46
C PRO A 148 1.73 -17.11 19.54
N VAL A 149 2.18 -16.85 18.31
CA VAL A 149 1.36 -16.22 17.27
C VAL A 149 0.22 -17.17 16.87
N PRO A 150 -1.04 -16.71 16.79
CA PRO A 150 -2.16 -17.50 16.32
C PRO A 150 -1.97 -18.03 14.90
N ALA A 151 -2.35 -19.30 14.67
CA ALA A 151 -2.16 -19.98 13.39
C ALA A 151 -3.50 -20.49 12.83
N VAL A 152 -3.60 -20.54 11.49
CA VAL A 152 -4.73 -21.14 10.76
C VAL A 152 -4.24 -21.86 9.52
N GLN A 153 -4.83 -23.02 9.21
CA GLN A 153 -4.50 -23.78 8.01
C GLN A 153 -5.11 -23.12 6.78
N HIS A 154 -4.33 -22.98 5.71
CA HIS A 154 -4.82 -22.49 4.42
C HIS A 154 -6.10 -23.22 3.95
N ALA A 155 -6.15 -24.54 4.11
CA ALA A 155 -7.28 -25.37 3.70
C ALA A 155 -8.58 -25.11 4.48
N PHE A 156 -8.54 -24.41 5.61
CA PHE A 156 -9.72 -24.02 6.38
C PHE A 156 -10.25 -22.63 6.04
N ILE A 157 -9.51 -21.87 5.23
CA ILE A 157 -9.96 -20.58 4.74
C ILE A 157 -10.87 -20.79 3.52
N ILE A 158 -12.07 -20.24 3.63
CA ILE A 158 -13.01 -20.08 2.52
C ILE A 158 -12.73 -18.70 1.92
N TRP A 159 -12.51 -18.63 0.62
CA TRP A 159 -12.23 -17.38 -0.08
C TRP A 159 -13.51 -16.71 -0.55
N ARG A 160 -13.55 -15.39 -0.50
CA ARG A 160 -14.61 -14.61 -1.16
C ARG A 160 -14.61 -14.88 -2.65
N THR A 161 -15.81 -14.95 -3.22
CA THR A 161 -16.02 -15.15 -4.66
C THR A 161 -16.67 -13.93 -5.31
N ASP A 162 -17.08 -12.95 -4.50
CA ASP A 162 -17.73 -11.71 -4.87
C ASP A 162 -16.73 -10.54 -4.99
N VAL A 163 -15.55 -10.81 -5.54
CA VAL A 163 -14.49 -9.82 -5.75
C VAL A 163 -14.60 -9.27 -7.17
N PRO A 164 -14.70 -7.94 -7.37
CA PRO A 164 -14.72 -7.36 -8.71
C PRO A 164 -13.48 -7.76 -9.50
N ASP A 165 -13.66 -8.11 -10.78
CA ASP A 165 -12.57 -8.46 -11.68
C ASP A 165 -11.54 -7.31 -11.80
N GLU A 166 -11.95 -6.06 -11.62
CA GLU A 166 -11.07 -4.89 -11.65
C GLU A 166 -9.99 -4.88 -10.54
N LEU A 167 -10.23 -5.59 -9.43
CA LEU A 167 -9.25 -5.74 -8.34
C LEU A 167 -8.24 -6.86 -8.61
N LEU A 168 -8.46 -7.67 -9.65
CA LEU A 168 -7.76 -8.90 -9.95
C LEU A 168 -7.21 -8.84 -11.39
N TRP A 169 -5.94 -9.18 -11.59
CA TRP A 169 -5.43 -9.35 -12.97
C TRP A 169 -6.00 -10.65 -13.53
N GLU A 170 -7.17 -10.56 -14.17
CA GLU A 170 -7.83 -11.59 -14.96
C GLU A 170 -7.92 -12.98 -14.26
N THR A 171 -9.11 -13.34 -13.75
CA THR A 171 -9.57 -14.70 -13.40
C THR A 171 -9.16 -15.35 -12.06
N HIS A 172 -8.45 -14.67 -11.15
CA HIS A 172 -8.05 -15.25 -9.86
C HIS A 172 -8.76 -14.64 -8.65
N THR A 173 -9.93 -15.15 -8.24
CA THR A 173 -10.64 -14.71 -7.01
C THR A 173 -10.08 -15.32 -5.72
N LEU A 174 -9.40 -16.48 -5.82
CA LEU A 174 -8.88 -17.20 -4.66
C LEU A 174 -7.62 -16.53 -4.11
N GLY A 175 -7.60 -16.25 -2.81
CA GLY A 175 -6.47 -15.61 -2.14
C GLY A 175 -6.62 -14.11 -1.92
N TRP A 176 -7.67 -13.46 -2.47
CA TRP A 176 -7.82 -12.01 -2.28
C TRP A 176 -8.21 -11.64 -0.84
N LEU A 177 -9.36 -12.16 -0.39
CA LEU A 177 -9.91 -11.94 0.95
C LEU A 177 -10.62 -13.22 1.46
N PRO A 178 -10.38 -13.62 2.71
CA PRO A 178 -11.12 -14.71 3.34
C PRO A 178 -12.57 -14.28 3.61
N ALA A 179 -13.51 -15.19 3.42
CA ALA A 179 -14.92 -15.04 3.77
C ALA A 179 -15.23 -15.48 5.22
N ASN A 180 -14.36 -16.28 5.83
CA ASN A 180 -14.61 -16.94 7.11
C ASN A 180 -13.52 -16.69 8.17
N LEU A 181 -12.73 -15.62 8.05
CA LEU A 181 -11.67 -15.34 9.04
C LEU A 181 -12.24 -15.20 10.46
N ALA A 182 -13.45 -14.68 10.59
CA ALA A 182 -14.16 -14.52 11.87
C ALA A 182 -14.43 -15.86 12.60
N ASP A 183 -14.42 -17.00 11.89
CA ASP A 183 -14.55 -18.34 12.50
C ASP A 183 -13.28 -18.74 13.27
N PHE A 184 -12.18 -18.01 13.08
CA PHE A 184 -10.89 -18.21 13.75
C PHE A 184 -10.56 -17.00 14.64
N PRO A 185 -11.25 -16.80 15.78
CA PRO A 185 -11.19 -15.55 16.54
C PRO A 185 -9.79 -15.18 17.04
N ALA A 186 -8.94 -16.16 17.35
CA ALA A 186 -7.55 -15.89 17.73
C ALA A 186 -6.74 -15.30 16.56
N VAL A 187 -6.95 -15.78 15.33
CA VAL A 187 -6.27 -15.24 14.14
C VAL A 187 -6.90 -13.93 13.72
N ALA A 188 -8.23 -13.83 13.70
CA ALA A 188 -8.93 -12.58 13.39
C ALA A 188 -8.60 -11.44 14.37
N GLY A 189 -8.30 -11.79 15.63
CA GLY A 189 -7.89 -10.85 16.68
C GLY A 189 -6.39 -10.52 16.73
N ASP A 190 -5.54 -11.17 15.93
CA ASP A 190 -4.10 -10.86 15.84
C ASP A 190 -3.88 -9.58 15.01
N VAL A 191 -4.48 -8.47 15.43
CA VAL A 191 -4.29 -7.15 14.83
C VAL A 191 -3.20 -6.42 15.61
N THR A 192 -2.20 -5.87 14.92
CA THR A 192 -1.14 -5.13 15.60
C THR A 192 -1.69 -3.82 16.18
N SER A 193 -1.32 -3.55 17.43
CA SER A 193 -1.60 -2.28 18.10
C SER A 193 -0.40 -1.82 18.93
N VAL A 194 -0.34 -0.52 19.21
CA VAL A 194 0.59 0.04 20.19
C VAL A 194 0.35 -0.59 21.55
N ASN A 195 1.42 -1.03 22.21
CA ASN A 195 1.40 -1.49 23.59
C ASN A 195 2.48 -0.76 24.37
N PRO A 196 2.13 0.26 25.17
CA PRO A 196 3.10 1.05 25.95
C PRO A 196 3.96 0.24 26.92
N SER A 197 3.57 -1.00 27.26
CA SER A 197 4.36 -1.91 28.11
C SER A 197 5.34 -2.78 27.30
N GLY A 198 5.29 -2.72 25.98
CA GLY A 198 6.15 -3.48 25.07
C GLY A 198 7.49 -2.78 24.80
N THR A 199 8.18 -3.25 23.76
CA THR A 199 9.44 -2.66 23.28
C THR A 199 9.25 -2.11 21.86
N PRO A 200 9.77 -0.91 21.54
CA PRO A 200 9.83 -0.42 20.16
C PRO A 200 10.55 -1.44 19.28
N GLN A 201 9.87 -1.92 18.25
CA GLN A 201 10.40 -2.97 17.38
C GLN A 201 9.73 -2.94 16.02
N ALA A 202 10.43 -3.48 15.02
CA ALA A 202 9.84 -3.83 13.74
C ALA A 202 9.08 -5.16 13.82
N PHE A 203 8.04 -5.32 13.01
CA PHE A 203 7.20 -6.51 12.99
C PHE A 203 6.74 -6.86 11.56
N ALA A 204 6.29 -8.10 11.37
CA ALA A 204 5.63 -8.52 10.14
C ALA A 204 4.11 -8.42 10.36
N LEU A 205 3.38 -7.97 9.34
CA LEU A 205 1.92 -7.94 9.39
C LEU A 205 1.36 -9.36 9.58
N SER A 206 0.25 -9.49 10.32
CA SER A 206 -0.52 -10.73 10.37
C SER A 206 -1.46 -10.87 9.19
N LEU A 207 -2.08 -12.04 9.07
CA LEU A 207 -3.23 -12.24 8.20
C LEU A 207 -4.37 -11.26 8.52
N ALA A 208 -4.63 -10.98 9.81
CA ALA A 208 -5.69 -10.04 10.21
C ALA A 208 -5.35 -8.60 9.82
N ASP A 209 -4.10 -8.18 9.97
CA ASP A 209 -3.64 -6.85 9.55
C ASP A 209 -3.87 -6.67 8.05
N VAL A 210 -3.41 -7.62 7.23
CA VAL A 210 -3.57 -7.52 5.76
C VAL A 210 -5.04 -7.51 5.35
N VAL A 211 -5.88 -8.35 5.96
CA VAL A 211 -7.32 -8.40 5.67
C VAL A 211 -8.00 -7.08 6.06
N ARG A 212 -7.66 -6.52 7.22
CA ARG A 212 -8.21 -5.25 7.71
C ARG A 212 -7.78 -4.06 6.86
N LEU A 213 -6.53 -4.06 6.40
CA LEU A 213 -5.96 -3.02 5.54
C LEU A 213 -6.37 -3.14 4.06
N THR A 214 -7.12 -4.19 3.70
CA THR A 214 -7.66 -4.35 2.35
C THR A 214 -9.06 -3.72 2.29
N THR A 215 -9.10 -2.44 1.93
CA THR A 215 -10.34 -1.69 1.72
C THR A 215 -10.22 -0.85 0.44
N PRO A 216 -11.34 -0.36 -0.14
CA PRO A 216 -11.29 0.47 -1.35
C PRO A 216 -10.47 1.76 -1.17
N GLU A 217 -10.46 2.33 0.03
CA GLU A 217 -9.71 3.55 0.39
C GLU A 217 -8.42 3.26 1.17
N GLY A 218 -8.10 1.98 1.40
CA GLY A 218 -6.98 1.53 2.22
C GLY A 218 -5.67 1.43 1.45
N PRO A 219 -4.58 0.94 2.09
CA PRO A 219 -3.29 0.81 1.42
C PRO A 219 -3.22 -0.39 0.45
N PHE A 220 -4.13 -1.36 0.57
CA PHE A 220 -4.15 -2.57 -0.26
C PHE A 220 -5.45 -2.67 -1.06
N THR A 221 -5.67 -1.72 -1.97
CA THR A 221 -6.90 -1.63 -2.78
C THR A 221 -7.00 -2.71 -3.84
N ASN A 222 -5.87 -3.16 -4.39
CA ASN A 222 -5.78 -4.20 -5.44
C ASN A 222 -4.52 -5.07 -5.26
N LEU A 223 -4.37 -6.10 -6.10
CA LEU A 223 -3.21 -7.00 -6.06
C LEU A 223 -1.87 -6.25 -6.10
N GLY A 224 -1.73 -5.30 -7.03
CA GLY A 224 -0.50 -4.53 -7.23
C GLY A 224 -0.09 -3.75 -5.98
N THR A 225 -1.02 -3.05 -5.34
CA THR A 225 -0.75 -2.28 -4.11
C THR A 225 -0.35 -3.16 -2.92
N ARG A 226 -0.81 -4.42 -2.88
CA ARG A 226 -0.44 -5.37 -1.82
C ARG A 226 0.92 -6.03 -2.04
N THR A 227 1.45 -5.99 -3.25
CA THR A 227 2.78 -6.54 -3.54
C THR A 227 3.89 -5.75 -2.84
N ALA A 228 4.97 -6.43 -2.48
CA ALA A 228 6.22 -5.75 -2.16
C ALA A 228 6.92 -5.33 -3.46
N LYS A 229 7.45 -4.11 -3.56
CA LYS A 229 8.29 -3.78 -4.73
C LYS A 229 9.58 -4.62 -4.68
N GLY A 230 9.82 -5.37 -5.75
CA GLY A 230 10.98 -6.24 -5.90
C GLY A 230 12.18 -5.53 -6.51
N PHE A 231 13.37 -6.04 -6.23
CA PHE A 231 14.60 -5.68 -6.94
C PHE A 231 14.63 -6.37 -8.31
N GLY A 232 14.26 -5.66 -9.37
CA GLY A 232 14.43 -6.08 -10.77
C GLY A 232 13.46 -7.16 -11.26
N GLU A 233 13.21 -7.15 -12.57
CA GLU A 233 12.28 -8.04 -13.28
C GLU A 233 12.63 -9.54 -13.19
N ALA A 234 13.83 -9.89 -12.72
CA ALA A 234 14.34 -11.26 -12.74
C ALA A 234 14.05 -12.10 -11.48
N HIS A 235 13.60 -11.50 -10.37
CA HIS A 235 13.43 -12.21 -9.09
C HIS A 235 12.09 -11.88 -8.43
N GLY A 236 11.03 -12.63 -8.78
CA GLY A 236 9.83 -12.79 -7.95
C GLY A 236 9.09 -11.50 -7.62
N ALA A 237 8.36 -10.97 -8.59
CA ALA A 237 7.47 -9.84 -8.39
C ALA A 237 6.53 -10.07 -7.17
N GLY A 238 6.71 -9.29 -6.11
CA GLY A 238 5.64 -9.00 -5.17
C GLY A 238 5.46 -9.86 -3.94
N TRP A 239 6.33 -10.85 -3.67
CA TRP A 239 6.17 -11.73 -2.52
C TRP A 239 6.72 -11.13 -1.22
N TRP A 240 5.97 -11.23 -0.12
CA TRP A 240 6.49 -11.08 1.25
C TRP A 240 5.76 -11.94 2.30
N TRP A 241 6.45 -12.32 3.38
CA TRP A 241 5.93 -13.19 4.46
C TRP A 241 5.11 -12.43 5.52
N LEU A 242 4.12 -13.11 6.09
CA LEU A 242 3.34 -12.66 7.26
C LEU A 242 3.85 -13.33 8.53
N ARG A 243 3.57 -12.74 9.70
CA ARG A 243 3.85 -13.38 11.00
C ARG A 243 2.94 -14.58 11.30
N THR A 244 1.73 -14.60 10.70
CA THR A 244 0.73 -15.66 10.94
C THR A 244 1.24 -17.00 10.41
N PRO A 245 1.44 -18.01 11.26
CA PRO A 245 1.88 -19.33 10.82
C PRO A 245 0.74 -20.09 10.13
N GLY A 246 1.12 -21.03 9.26
CA GLY A 246 0.26 -22.17 8.94
C GLY A 246 0.24 -23.17 10.10
N VAL A 247 -0.63 -24.18 10.03
CA VAL A 247 -0.73 -25.20 11.10
C VAL A 247 0.44 -26.18 11.18
N SER A 248 1.33 -26.24 10.18
CA SER A 248 2.58 -26.99 10.31
C SER A 248 3.71 -26.05 10.67
N SER A 249 4.67 -26.52 11.47
CA SER A 249 5.92 -25.80 11.76
C SER A 249 6.76 -25.51 10.51
N TYR A 250 6.34 -26.02 9.36
CA TYR A 250 7.01 -25.88 8.08
C TYR A 250 6.29 -24.93 7.13
N SER A 251 5.17 -24.31 7.50
CA SER A 251 4.36 -23.46 6.62
C SER A 251 4.06 -22.11 7.25
N SER A 252 4.12 -21.03 6.48
CA SER A 252 3.69 -19.70 6.91
C SER A 252 2.80 -19.02 5.89
N TRP A 253 2.00 -18.06 6.37
CA TRP A 253 1.24 -17.18 5.49
C TRP A 253 2.14 -16.16 4.82
N ASN A 254 1.78 -15.80 3.59
CA ASN A 254 2.46 -14.79 2.80
C ASN A 254 1.51 -14.15 1.80
N VAL A 255 1.95 -13.01 1.28
CA VAL A 255 1.37 -12.39 0.09
C VAL A 255 2.24 -12.76 -1.10
N GLN A 256 1.68 -13.38 -2.13
CA GLN A 256 2.34 -13.76 -3.37
C GLN A 256 1.57 -13.16 -4.56
N GLY A 257 2.21 -12.25 -5.30
CA GLY A 257 1.53 -11.54 -6.40
C GLY A 257 0.27 -10.78 -5.94
N GLY A 258 0.23 -10.34 -4.68
CA GLY A 258 -0.94 -9.68 -4.07
C GLY A 258 -1.97 -10.64 -3.45
N LEU A 259 -1.83 -11.95 -3.64
CA LEU A 259 -2.74 -12.96 -3.09
C LEU A 259 -2.21 -13.55 -1.78
N LEU A 260 -3.10 -13.80 -0.82
CA LEU A 260 -2.80 -14.49 0.43
C LEU A 260 -2.70 -16.01 0.20
N THR A 261 -1.62 -16.62 0.68
CA THR A 261 -1.42 -18.07 0.67
C THR A 261 -0.81 -18.52 2.01
N GLY A 262 -1.32 -19.62 2.57
CA GLY A 262 -0.93 -20.13 3.89
C GLY A 262 -0.23 -21.49 3.86
N GLY A 263 0.12 -21.97 2.67
CA GLY A 263 0.72 -23.29 2.45
C GLY A 263 2.21 -23.26 2.13
N SER A 264 2.84 -22.09 2.10
CA SER A 264 4.20 -21.96 1.57
C SER A 264 5.25 -22.48 2.57
N PRO A 265 6.16 -23.35 2.13
CA PRO A 265 7.20 -23.92 2.97
C PRO A 265 8.20 -22.85 3.45
N VAL A 266 8.44 -22.79 4.76
CA VAL A 266 9.32 -21.77 5.39
C VAL A 266 10.82 -21.96 5.10
N ASN A 267 11.20 -23.10 4.54
CA ASN A 267 12.60 -23.47 4.23
C ASN A 267 12.84 -23.72 2.74
N ALA A 268 11.90 -23.40 1.85
CA ALA A 268 12.12 -23.61 0.42
C ALA A 268 13.09 -22.56 -0.12
N ALA A 269 14.32 -22.99 -0.40
CA ALA A 269 15.38 -22.16 -0.98
C ALA A 269 15.10 -21.71 -2.43
N ASP A 270 14.10 -22.28 -3.09
CA ASP A 270 13.83 -22.09 -4.52
C ASP A 270 12.93 -20.87 -4.82
N HIS A 271 12.66 -20.04 -3.82
CA HIS A 271 11.71 -18.94 -3.94
C HIS A 271 12.35 -17.60 -3.58
N PRO A 272 12.31 -16.59 -4.46
CA PRO A 272 12.65 -15.21 -4.11
C PRO A 272 11.65 -14.71 -3.07
N SER A 273 11.99 -14.90 -1.80
CA SER A 273 11.12 -14.60 -0.67
C SER A 273 11.66 -13.43 0.13
N ASN A 274 10.75 -12.58 0.61
CA ASN A 274 11.12 -11.34 1.27
C ASN A 274 10.42 -11.21 2.63
N LEU A 275 11.16 -10.81 3.64
CA LEU A 275 10.61 -10.25 4.86
C LEU A 275 10.36 -8.77 4.65
N ARG A 276 9.22 -8.25 5.13
CA ARG A 276 8.82 -6.87 4.91
C ARG A 276 8.48 -6.22 6.25
N PRO A 277 9.44 -5.53 6.89
CA PRO A 277 9.23 -4.98 8.22
C PRO A 277 8.26 -3.79 8.18
N ALA A 278 7.37 -3.75 9.16
CA ALA A 278 6.51 -2.63 9.50
C ALA A 278 6.88 -2.07 10.88
N ILE A 279 6.57 -0.80 11.09
CA ILE A 279 6.71 -0.09 12.36
C ILE A 279 5.48 0.79 12.58
N ILE A 280 5.17 1.08 13.83
CA ILE A 280 4.25 2.15 14.20
C ILE A 280 5.10 3.32 14.68
N ILE A 281 4.92 4.49 14.10
CA ILE A 281 5.59 5.73 14.51
C ILE A 281 4.61 6.67 15.20
N HIS A 282 5.10 7.53 16.07
CA HIS A 282 4.32 8.58 16.71
C HIS A 282 4.81 9.97 16.28
N GLN A 283 3.88 10.84 15.88
CA GLN A 283 4.12 12.24 15.53
C GLN A 283 3.28 13.18 16.42
#